data_AF-A0A8H4GR13-F1
#
_entry.id   AF-A0A8H4GR13-F1
#
_cell.length_a   1.000
_cell.length_b   1.000
_cell.length_c   1.000
_cell.angle_alpha   90.00
_cell.angle_beta   90.00
_cell.angle_gamma   90.00
#
_symmetry.space_group_name_H-M   'P 1'
#
loop_
_entity.id
_entity.type
_entity.pdbx_description
1 polymer ?
#
loop_
_entity_poly.entity_id
_entity_poly.type
_entity_poly.pdbx_seq_one_letter_code
_entity_poly.pdbx_strand_id
1 'polypeptide(L)'
;MIDTDENGDGVQTVNSIVHGFRLQPISFDNRASYQGYLKGYMKKVITSLKKRNTPGEEVSAFKKGAAAQSKRILDNFENWEFYTGESMDSDGMVVLLGYREDGITPFVMYWKHGLEEMEV
;
A
#
# COMPACT_ATOMS: atom_id res chain seq x y z
N MET A 1 -4.34 45.84 25.63
CA MET A 1 -5.22 44.75 26.08
C MET A 1 -4.83 43.56 25.22
N ILE A 2 -4.02 42.69 25.81
CA ILE A 2 -3.65 41.29 25.49
C ILE A 2 -3.84 40.81 24.04
N ASP A 3 -2.69 40.51 23.40
CA ASP A 3 -2.49 39.55 22.30
C ASP A 3 -3.16 38.20 22.59
N THR A 4 -3.84 37.64 21.59
CA THR A 4 -4.08 36.20 21.54
C THR A 4 -3.72 35.67 20.15
N ASP A 5 -2.47 35.18 20.06
CA ASP A 5 -2.05 34.13 19.13
C ASP A 5 -2.76 32.83 19.55
N GLU A 6 -3.68 32.33 18.73
CA GLU A 6 -4.23 30.98 18.89
C GLU A 6 -3.67 30.08 17.80
N ASN A 7 -2.40 29.72 17.91
CA ASN A 7 -1.90 28.47 17.36
C ASN A 7 -2.62 27.33 18.10
N GLY A 8 -3.70 26.84 17.50
CA GLY A 8 -4.38 25.63 17.95
C GLY A 8 -3.47 24.43 17.74
N ASP A 9 -2.78 24.02 18.81
CA ASP A 9 -2.13 22.72 18.96
C ASP A 9 -3.22 21.64 19.01
N GLY A 10 -3.83 21.38 17.84
CA GLY A 10 -4.86 20.37 17.67
C GLY A 10 -4.21 19.00 17.82
N VAL A 11 -4.62 18.25 18.85
CA VAL A 11 -4.28 16.83 19.00
C VAL A 11 -4.76 16.10 17.75
N GLN A 12 -3.85 15.84 16.81
CA GLN A 12 -4.15 15.04 15.64
C GLN A 12 -4.16 13.57 16.05
N THR A 13 -5.32 12.93 15.98
CA THR A 13 -5.41 11.47 16.05
C THR A 13 -4.85 10.92 14.75
N VAL A 14 -3.53 10.70 14.71
CA VAL A 14 -2.84 10.15 13.54
C VAL A 14 -2.84 8.63 13.61
N ASN A 15 -3.14 7.96 12.50
CA ASN A 15 -2.99 6.51 12.41
C ASN A 15 -1.50 6.14 12.61
N SER A 16 -1.20 5.42 13.69
CA SER A 16 0.16 5.06 14.07
C SER A 16 0.93 4.31 12.97
N ILE A 17 0.24 3.55 12.11
CA ILE A 17 0.85 2.83 10.99
C ILE A 17 1.28 3.81 9.90
N VAL A 18 0.39 4.73 9.51
CA VAL A 18 0.68 5.75 8.49
C VAL A 18 1.83 6.64 8.95
N HIS A 19 1.78 7.10 10.20
CA HIS A 19 2.82 7.97 10.77
C HIS A 19 4.15 7.23 10.95
N GLY A 20 4.12 6.01 11.50
CA GLY A 20 5.32 5.22 11.80
C GLY A 20 6.15 4.89 10.56
N PHE A 21 5.49 4.64 9.43
CA PHE A 21 6.14 4.34 8.15
C PHE A 21 6.19 5.54 7.18
N ARG A 22 5.83 6.75 7.65
CA ARG A 22 5.79 7.99 6.86
C ARG A 22 5.06 7.85 5.52
N LEU A 23 3.98 7.08 5.53
CA LEU A 23 3.20 6.80 4.32
C LEU A 23 2.52 8.07 3.81
N GLN A 24 2.57 8.29 2.50
CA GLN A 24 1.95 9.42 1.83
C GLN A 24 0.63 8.98 1.19
N PRO A 25 -0.51 9.64 1.48
CA PRO A 25 -1.78 9.28 0.88
C PRO A 25 -1.78 9.59 -0.61
N ILE A 26 -2.41 8.72 -1.39
CA ILE A 26 -2.63 8.91 -2.83
C ILE A 26 -4.07 8.52 -3.18
N SER A 27 -4.52 8.92 -4.37
CA SER A 27 -5.85 8.57 -4.88
C SER A 27 -5.77 8.01 -6.29
N PHE A 28 -6.71 7.12 -6.60
CA PHE A 28 -6.95 6.63 -7.95
C PHE A 28 -8.34 7.07 -8.38
N ASP A 29 -8.46 7.66 -9.57
CA ASP A 29 -9.72 8.24 -10.06
C ASP A 29 -10.83 7.19 -10.23
N ASN A 30 -10.43 5.95 -10.52
CA ASN A 30 -11.34 4.83 -10.71
C ASN A 30 -10.62 3.48 -10.60
N ARG A 31 -11.41 2.42 -10.45
CA ARG A 31 -10.92 1.02 -10.42
C ARG A 31 -10.01 0.66 -11.60
N ALA A 32 -10.25 1.20 -12.80
CA ALA A 32 -9.45 0.88 -13.99
C ALA A 32 -8.05 1.50 -13.92
N SER A 33 -7.91 2.72 -13.39
CA SER A 33 -6.62 3.38 -13.19
C SER A 33 -5.73 2.59 -12.22
N TYR A 34 -6.29 2.16 -11.08
CA TYR A 34 -5.60 1.30 -10.13
C TYR A 34 -5.27 -0.07 -10.71
N GLN A 35 -6.19 -0.67 -11.50
CA GLN A 35 -5.91 -1.93 -12.20
C GLN A 35 -4.73 -1.80 -13.17
N GLY A 36 -4.60 -0.66 -13.86
CA GLY A 36 -3.48 -0.35 -14.75
C GLY A 36 -2.15 -0.31 -13.98
N TYR A 37 -2.11 0.49 -12.91
CA TYR A 37 -0.97 0.58 -11.99
C TYR A 37 -0.58 -0.81 -11.44
N LEU A 38 -1.54 -1.56 -10.90
CA LEU A 38 -1.29 -2.84 -10.24
C LEU A 38 -0.71 -3.87 -11.22
N LYS A 39 -1.17 -3.90 -12.47
CA LYS A 39 -0.59 -4.76 -13.52
C LYS A 39 0.88 -4.39 -13.80
N GLY A 40 1.21 -3.10 -13.84
CA GLY A 40 2.58 -2.62 -14.01
C GLY A 40 3.48 -3.04 -12.85
N TYR A 41 3.01 -2.78 -11.62
CA TYR A 41 3.70 -3.16 -10.40
C TYR A 41 3.95 -4.68 -10.30
N MET A 42 2.95 -5.51 -10.61
CA MET A 42 3.11 -6.99 -10.60
C MET A 42 4.19 -7.48 -11.57
N LYS A 43 4.30 -6.86 -12.76
CA LYS A 43 5.36 -7.20 -13.71
C LYS A 43 6.74 -6.87 -13.14
N LYS A 44 6.87 -5.77 -12.39
CA LYS A 44 8.12 -5.38 -11.72
C LYS A 44 8.50 -6.35 -10.62
N VAL A 45 7.54 -6.76 -9.78
CA VAL A 45 7.77 -7.78 -8.75
C VAL A 45 8.23 -9.09 -9.39
N ILE A 46 7.57 -9.58 -10.44
CA ILE A 46 7.98 -10.81 -11.15
C ILE A 46 9.39 -10.67 -11.73
N THR A 47 9.73 -9.49 -12.28
CA THR A 47 11.06 -9.22 -12.81
C THR A 47 12.11 -9.24 -11.70
N SER A 48 11.81 -8.65 -10.54
CA SER A 48 12.68 -8.67 -9.36
C SER A 48 12.90 -10.11 -8.84
N LEU A 49 11.84 -10.90 -8.71
CA LEU A 49 11.94 -12.31 -8.30
C LEU A 49 12.84 -13.13 -9.24
N LYS A 50 12.71 -12.92 -10.56
CA LYS A 50 13.59 -13.56 -11.54
C LYS A 50 15.05 -13.12 -11.39
N LYS A 51 15.31 -11.82 -11.15
CA LYS A 51 16.66 -11.28 -10.91
C LYS A 51 17.30 -11.83 -9.64
N ARG A 52 16.50 -12.12 -8.61
CA ARG A 52 16.95 -12.74 -7.35
C ARG A 52 17.10 -14.27 -7.43
N ASN A 53 17.00 -14.86 -8.62
CA ASN A 53 17.04 -16.31 -8.83
C ASN A 53 16.03 -17.10 -7.98
N THR A 54 14.87 -16.48 -7.66
CA THR A 54 13.79 -17.15 -6.94
C THR A 54 13.32 -18.39 -7.71
N PRO A 55 13.09 -19.55 -7.04
CA PRO A 55 12.65 -20.76 -7.71
C PRO A 55 11.40 -20.55 -8.58
N GLY A 56 11.38 -21.19 -9.76
CA GLY A 56 10.29 -21.02 -10.72
C GLY A 56 8.91 -21.40 -10.18
N GLU A 57 8.85 -22.35 -9.24
CA GLU A 57 7.64 -22.74 -8.54
C GLU A 57 7.10 -21.59 -7.67
N GLU A 58 7.95 -20.93 -6.89
CA GLU A 58 7.57 -19.77 -6.07
C GLU A 58 7.09 -18.60 -6.94
N VAL A 59 7.76 -18.33 -8.07
CA VAL A 59 7.32 -17.32 -9.03
C VAL A 59 5.92 -17.65 -9.59
N SER A 60 5.65 -18.93 -9.83
CA SER A 60 4.36 -19.40 -10.34
C SER A 60 3.26 -19.32 -9.28
N ALA A 61 3.58 -19.71 -8.04
CA ALA A 61 2.71 -19.55 -6.89
C ALA A 61 2.35 -18.08 -6.65
N PHE A 62 3.35 -17.19 -6.72
CA PHE A 62 3.13 -15.74 -6.63
C PHE A 62 2.18 -15.25 -7.71
N LYS A 63 2.39 -15.58 -8.99
CA LYS A 63 1.50 -15.16 -10.08
C LYS A 63 0.05 -15.57 -9.85
N LYS A 64 -0.18 -16.82 -9.43
CA LYS A 64 -1.53 -17.35 -9.15
C LYS A 64 -2.17 -16.63 -7.96
N GLY A 65 -1.44 -16.50 -6.85
CA GLY A 65 -1.92 -15.82 -5.65
C GLY A 65 -2.19 -14.34 -5.88
N ALA A 66 -1.26 -13.65 -6.57
CA ALA A 66 -1.39 -12.24 -6.92
C ALA A 66 -2.59 -11.97 -7.83
N ALA A 67 -2.88 -12.85 -8.79
CA ALA A 67 -4.06 -12.71 -9.64
C ALA A 67 -5.36 -12.81 -8.83
N ALA A 68 -5.47 -13.80 -7.94
CA ALA A 68 -6.64 -13.97 -7.08
C ALA A 68 -6.81 -12.78 -6.11
N GLN A 69 -5.73 -12.34 -5.48
CA GLN A 69 -5.76 -11.22 -4.54
C GLN A 69 -6.03 -9.89 -5.24
N SER A 70 -5.44 -9.66 -6.44
CA SER A 70 -5.72 -8.48 -7.26
C SER A 70 -7.21 -8.36 -7.58
N LYS A 71 -7.86 -9.49 -7.92
CA LYS A 71 -9.32 -9.50 -8.15
C LYS A 71 -10.08 -9.04 -6.91
N ARG A 72 -9.74 -9.58 -5.72
CA ARG A 72 -10.39 -9.22 -4.45
C ARG A 72 -10.23 -7.74 -4.10
N ILE A 73 -9.02 -7.20 -4.30
CA ILE A 73 -8.76 -5.78 -4.05
C ILE A 73 -9.60 -4.92 -4.99
N LEU A 74 -9.60 -5.25 -6.29
CA LEU A 74 -10.37 -4.51 -7.29
C LEU A 74 -11.89 -4.59 -7.04
N ASP A 75 -12.39 -5.75 -6.59
CA ASP A 75 -13.80 -5.94 -6.24
C ASP A 75 -14.24 -5.10 -5.03
N ASN A 76 -13.30 -4.72 -4.15
CA ASN A 76 -13.54 -3.88 -2.99
C ASN A 76 -12.82 -2.52 -3.11
N PHE A 77 -12.62 -2.02 -4.33
CA PHE A 77 -11.78 -0.84 -4.60
C PHE A 77 -12.15 0.37 -3.73
N GLU A 78 -13.44 0.61 -3.53
CA GLU A 78 -13.96 1.76 -2.77
C GLU A 78 -13.73 1.64 -1.25
N ASN A 79 -13.40 0.45 -0.75
CA ASN A 79 -13.15 0.20 0.68
C ASN A 79 -11.68 0.37 1.07
N TRP A 80 -10.81 0.72 0.11
CA TRP A 80 -9.39 0.89 0.34
C TRP A 80 -9.00 2.36 0.32
N GLU A 81 -8.21 2.74 1.31
CA GLU A 81 -7.36 3.93 1.21
C GLU A 81 -6.00 3.53 0.64
N PHE A 82 -5.45 4.37 -0.26
CA PHE A 82 -4.22 4.09 -0.97
C PHE A 82 -3.08 4.97 -0.45
N TYR A 83 -1.93 4.35 -0.22
CA TYR A 83 -0.74 5.04 0.28
C TYR A 83 0.50 4.64 -0.51
N THR A 84 1.48 5.53 -0.59
CA THR A 84 2.84 5.24 -1.10
C THR A 84 3.88 5.49 0.00
N GLY A 85 5.11 5.04 -0.20
CA GLY A 85 6.22 5.31 0.71
C GLY A 85 6.71 6.76 0.63
N GLU A 86 7.63 7.13 1.51
CA GLU A 86 8.20 8.48 1.62
C GLU A 86 8.83 8.99 0.29
N SER A 87 9.36 8.09 -0.53
CA SER A 87 9.94 8.45 -1.84
C SER A 87 8.90 8.85 -2.89
N MET A 88 7.62 8.56 -2.65
CA MET A 88 6.51 8.76 -3.60
C MET A 88 6.79 8.19 -5.00
N ASP A 89 7.56 7.10 -5.08
CA ASP A 89 7.83 6.45 -6.35
C ASP A 89 6.51 5.96 -6.98
N SER A 90 6.12 6.56 -8.10
CA SER A 90 4.92 6.19 -8.87
C SER A 90 4.91 4.72 -9.33
N ASP A 91 6.10 4.13 -9.39
CA ASP A 91 6.35 2.76 -9.79
C ASP A 91 6.57 1.80 -8.61
N GLY A 92 6.65 2.35 -7.39
CA GLY A 92 6.81 1.65 -6.13
C GLY A 92 5.54 0.95 -5.67
N MET A 93 5.56 0.37 -4.47
CA MET A 93 4.41 -0.32 -3.89
C MET A 93 3.36 0.67 -3.37
N VAL A 94 2.11 0.45 -3.78
CA VAL A 94 0.95 1.07 -3.12
C VAL A 94 0.50 0.16 -1.97
N VAL A 95 0.50 0.74 -0.78
CA VAL A 95 0.02 0.14 0.46
C VAL A 95 -1.49 0.38 0.54
N LEU A 96 -2.23 -0.68 0.88
CA LEU A 96 -3.68 -0.62 1.03
C LEU A 96 -4.02 -0.58 2.50
N LEU A 97 -4.73 0.46 2.93
CA LEU A 97 -5.28 0.55 4.27
C LEU A 97 -6.78 0.25 4.20
N GLY A 98 -7.23 -0.66 5.04
CA GLY A 98 -8.64 -0.98 5.22
C GLY A 98 -8.99 -1.11 6.69
N TYR A 99 -10.27 -1.27 6.97
CA TYR A 99 -10.80 -1.45 8.32
C TYR A 99 -11.39 -2.85 8.47
N ARG A 100 -11.26 -3.44 9.66
CA ARG A 100 -11.87 -4.73 9.98
C ARG A 100 -13.41 -4.62 9.97
N GLU A 101 -14.09 -5.74 10.17
CA GLU A 101 -15.56 -5.79 10.20
C GLU A 101 -16.17 -4.88 11.29
N ASP A 102 -15.38 -4.50 12.31
CA ASP A 102 -15.76 -3.52 13.34
C ASP A 102 -15.79 -2.06 12.83
N GLY A 103 -15.28 -1.79 11.63
CA GLY A 103 -15.22 -0.48 11.00
C GLY A 103 -14.24 0.51 11.62
N ILE A 104 -13.51 0.13 12.67
CA ILE A 104 -12.66 1.04 13.45
C ILE A 104 -11.22 0.57 13.59
N THR A 105 -10.96 -0.73 13.48
CA THR A 105 -9.60 -1.28 13.60
C THR A 105 -8.91 -1.24 12.24
N PRO A 106 -7.90 -0.37 12.04
CA PRO A 106 -7.20 -0.29 10.77
C PRO A 106 -6.24 -1.46 10.59
N PHE A 107 -6.03 -1.88 9.35
CA PHE A 107 -4.95 -2.76 8.95
C PHE A 107 -4.39 -2.32 7.60
N VAL A 108 -3.14 -2.68 7.34
CA VAL A 108 -2.49 -2.44 6.07
C VAL A 108 -2.12 -3.75 5.39
N MET A 109 -2.14 -3.75 4.06
CA MET A 109 -1.69 -4.87 3.24
C MET A 109 -0.49 -4.46 2.38
N TYR A 110 0.53 -5.31 2.44
CA TYR A 110 1.74 -5.22 1.62
C TYR A 110 1.89 -6.45 0.73
N TRP A 111 2.50 -6.26 -0.43
CA TRP A 111 2.91 -7.38 -1.27
C TRP A 111 4.26 -7.90 -0.78
N LYS A 112 4.26 -9.01 -0.02
CA LYS A 112 5.48 -9.63 0.54
C LYS A 112 6.65 -9.71 -0.44
N HIS A 113 6.40 -10.15 -1.67
CA HIS A 113 7.45 -10.34 -2.68
C HIS A 113 8.04 -9.03 -3.22
N GLY A 114 7.39 -7.90 -2.95
CA GLY A 114 7.88 -6.56 -3.22
C GLY A 114 8.60 -5.91 -2.03
N LEU A 115 8.78 -6.62 -0.92
CA LEU A 115 9.59 -6.20 0.23
C LEU A 115 10.91 -6.97 0.25
N GLU A 116 11.88 -6.40 0.95
CA GLU A 116 13.14 -7.04 1.30
C GLU A 116 13.31 -6.94 2.83
N GLU A 117 13.78 -8.03 3.44
CA GLU A 117 14.01 -8.07 4.87
C GLU A 117 15.33 -7.38 5.21
N MET A 118 15.34 -6.63 6.30
CA MET A 118 16.53 -5.99 6.84
C MET A 118 16.59 -6.33 8.34
N GLU A 119 17.69 -6.97 8.75
CA GLU A 119 18.03 -7.12 10.17
C GLU A 119 18.72 -5.83 10.63
N VAL A 120 18.32 -5.34 11.81
CA VAL A 120 18.79 -4.06 12.39
C VAL A 120 19.47 -4.31 13.71
#